data_AF-A0A525JNL8-F1
#
_entry.id   AF-A0A525JNL8-F1
#
_cell.length_a   1.000
_cell.length_b   1.000
_cell.length_c   1.000
_cell.angle_alpha   90.00
_cell.angle_beta   90.00
_cell.angle_gamma   90.00
#
_symmetry.space_group_name_H-M   'P 1'
#
loop_
_entity.id
_entity.type
_entity.pdbx_description
1 polymer ?
#
loop_
_entity_poly.entity_id
_entity_poly.type
_entity_poly.pdbx_seq_one_letter_code
_entity_poly.pdbx_strand_id
1 'polypeptide(L)' 'MSERLETLKKARERMTEDRDAFAKTLAAPFDRDKAERARLKFIETQAVIDAIDRAIAGEQPGPG' A
#
# COMPACT_ATOMS: atom_id res chain seq x y z
N MET A 1 -10.27 -1.62 -20.30
CA MET A 1 -9.46 -1.76 -19.07
C MET A 1 -8.96 -3.21 -19.06
N SER A 2 -7.65 -3.44 -18.92
CA SER A 2 -7.09 -4.80 -18.96
C SER A 2 -7.41 -5.56 -17.65
N GLU A 3 -7.56 -6.89 -17.72
CA GLU A 3 -7.72 -7.77 -16.55
C GLU A 3 -6.54 -7.61 -15.56
N ARG A 4 -5.34 -7.39 -16.11
CA ARG A 4 -4.13 -7.06 -15.33
C ARG A 4 -4.29 -5.76 -14.55
N LEU A 5 -4.78 -4.69 -15.18
CA LEU A 5 -5.02 -3.40 -14.52
C LEU A 5 -6.09 -3.50 -13.42
N GLU A 6 -7.15 -4.28 -13.63
CA GLU A 6 -8.15 -4.54 -12.58
C GLU A 6 -7.54 -5.31 -11.40
N THR A 7 -6.69 -6.29 -11.68
CA THR A 7 -5.95 -7.05 -10.66
C THR A 7 -5.01 -6.15 -9.85
N LEU A 8 -4.26 -5.26 -10.52
CA LEU A 8 -3.38 -4.30 -9.87
C LEU A 8 -4.16 -3.32 -8.98
N LYS A 9 -5.33 -2.83 -9.44
CA LYS A 9 -6.18 -1.94 -8.63
C LYS A 9 -6.69 -2.63 -7.36
N LYS A 10 -7.15 -3.88 -7.47
CA LYS A 10 -7.57 -4.68 -6.29
C LYS A 10 -6.41 -4.94 -5.32
N ALA A 11 -5.23 -5.25 -5.85
CA ALA A 11 -4.04 -5.43 -5.03
C ALA A 11 -3.66 -4.13 -4.29
N ARG A 12 -3.70 -2.99 -4.97
CA ARG A 12 -3.47 -1.66 -4.37
C ARG A 12 -4.44 -1.36 -3.24
N GLU A 13 -5.73 -1.61 -3.45
CA GLU A 13 -6.78 -1.39 -2.47
C GLU A 13 -6.51 -2.20 -1.20
N ARG A 14 -6.28 -3.52 -1.35
CA ARG A 14 -5.94 -4.40 -0.23
C ARG A 14 -4.69 -3.96 0.53
N MET A 15 -3.62 -3.59 -0.17
CA MET A 15 -2.39 -3.12 0.50
C MET A 15 -2.62 -1.80 1.25
N THR A 16 -3.51 -0.94 0.75
CA THR A 16 -3.90 0.30 1.43
C THR A 16 -4.63 -0.01 2.74
N GLU A 17 -5.57 -0.95 2.74
CA GLU A 17 -6.27 -1.41 3.95
C GLU A 17 -5.29 -1.97 4.99
N ASP A 18 -4.36 -2.82 4.56
CA ASP A 18 -3.32 -3.39 5.43
C ASP A 18 -2.42 -2.29 6.03
N ARG A 19 -2.03 -1.30 5.22
CA ARG A 19 -1.22 -0.16 5.67
C ARG A 19 -1.98 0.68 6.71
N ASP A 20 -3.26 0.93 6.48
CA ASP A 20 -4.09 1.75 7.37
C ASP A 20 -4.31 1.08 8.75
N ALA A 21 -4.29 -0.25 8.82
CA ALA A 21 -4.27 -0.97 10.10
C ALA A 21 -2.99 -0.67 10.92
N PHE A 22 -1.83 -0.61 10.27
CA PHE A 22 -0.58 -0.19 10.93
C PHE A 22 -0.61 1.29 11.32
N ALA A 23 -1.18 2.16 10.48
CA ALA A 23 -1.35 3.58 10.80
C ALA A 23 -2.19 3.78 12.08
N LYS A 24 -3.30 3.04 12.22
CA LYS A 24 -4.13 3.03 13.44
C LYS A 24 -3.35 2.59 14.67
N THR A 25 -2.47 1.59 14.52
CA THR A 25 -1.60 1.11 15.61
C THR A 25 -0.59 2.20 16.02
N LEU A 26 -0.01 2.92 15.06
CA LEU A 26 0.93 4.01 15.33
C LEU A 26 0.25 5.26 15.93
N ALA A 27 -1.03 5.46 15.66
CA ALA A 27 -1.82 6.56 16.22
C ALA A 27 -2.37 6.27 17.64
N ALA A 28 -2.32 5.01 18.09
CA ALA A 28 -2.72 4.63 19.43
C ALA A 28 -1.69 5.09 20.48
N PRO A 29 -2.02 5.06 21.79
CA PRO A 29 -1.06 5.31 22.84
C PRO A 29 0.21 4.47 22.67
N PHE A 30 1.37 5.09 22.92
CA PHE A 30 2.66 4.51 22.59
C PHE A 30 2.91 3.21 23.36
N ASP A 31 3.08 2.13 22.61
CA ASP A 31 3.57 0.83 23.04
C ASP A 31 4.79 0.52 22.17
N ARG A 32 5.98 0.47 22.78
CA ARG A 32 7.26 0.43 22.05
C ARG A 32 7.33 -0.75 21.08
N ASP A 33 6.99 -1.95 21.54
CA ASP A 33 7.11 -3.18 20.74
C ASP A 33 6.11 -3.16 19.59
N LYS A 34 4.87 -2.72 19.85
CA LYS A 34 3.85 -2.59 18.81
C LYS A 34 4.18 -1.49 17.81
N ALA A 35 4.68 -0.35 18.28
CA ALA A 35 5.03 0.79 17.44
C ALA A 35 6.22 0.47 16.52
N GLU A 36 7.27 -0.17 17.04
CA GLU A 36 8.44 -0.53 16.23
C GLU A 36 8.07 -1.55 15.14
N ARG A 37 7.30 -2.58 15.49
CA ARG A 37 6.79 -3.55 14.52
C ARG A 37 5.86 -2.90 13.48
N ALA A 38 4.90 -2.09 13.93
CA ALA A 38 3.96 -1.43 13.05
C ALA A 38 4.65 -0.45 12.09
N ARG A 39 5.70 0.26 12.55
CA ARG A 39 6.48 1.16 11.71
C ARG A 39 7.21 0.42 10.59
N LEU A 40 7.88 -0.69 10.91
CA LEU A 40 8.57 -1.50 9.89
C LEU A 40 7.58 -2.00 8.84
N LYS A 41 6.45 -2.56 9.29
CA LYS A 41 5.42 -3.07 8.38
C LYS A 41 4.75 -1.98 7.56
N PHE A 42 4.50 -0.81 8.14
CA PHE A 42 3.96 0.33 7.42
C PHE A 42 4.86 0.75 6.25
N ILE A 43 6.18 0.84 6.48
CA ILE A 43 7.16 1.23 5.44
C ILE A 43 7.22 0.16 4.35
N GLU A 44 7.30 -1.12 4.71
CA GLU A 44 7.29 -2.24 3.76
C GLU A 44 6.04 -2.23 2.88
N THR A 45 4.85 -2.08 3.50
CA THR A 45 3.58 -2.04 2.76
C THR A 45 3.49 -0.80 1.86
N GLN A 46 3.99 0.37 2.32
CA GLN A 46 4.03 1.57 1.48
C GLN A 46 4.92 1.36 0.24
N ALA A 47 6.07 0.70 0.38
CA ALA A 47 6.93 0.40 -0.75
C ALA A 47 6.25 -0.52 -1.79
N VAL A 48 5.42 -1.47 -1.34
CA VAL A 48 4.61 -2.32 -2.22
C VAL A 48 3.53 -1.50 -2.94
N ILE A 49 2.82 -0.61 -2.23
CA ILE A 49 1.83 0.29 -2.83
C ILE A 49 2.48 1.15 -3.91
N ASP A 50 3.64 1.75 -3.64
CA ASP A 50 4.36 2.58 -4.60
C ASP A 50 4.76 1.79 -5.86
N ALA A 51 5.14 0.53 -5.71
CA ALA A 51 5.45 -0.35 -6.84
C ALA A 51 4.21 -0.67 -7.68
N ILE A 52 3.06 -0.93 -7.03
CA ILE A 52 1.79 -1.18 -7.72
C ILE A 52 1.32 0.09 -8.45
N ASP A 53 1.46 1.26 -7.83
CA ASP A 53 1.09 2.56 -8.43
C ASP A 53 1.91 2.85 -9.69
N ARG A 54 3.22 2.57 -9.67
CA ARG A 54 4.07 2.65 -10.87
C ARG A 54 3.65 1.67 -11.94
N ALA A 55 3.29 0.43 -11.58
CA ALA A 55 2.82 -0.57 -12.54
C ALA A 55 1.49 -0.17 -13.19
N ILE A 56 0.55 0.39 -12.42
CA ILE A 56 -0.71 0.94 -12.91
C ILE A 56 -0.46 2.11 -13.87
N ALA A 57 0.42 3.05 -13.51
CA ALA A 57 0.76 4.19 -14.34
C ALA A 57 1.38 3.76 -15.68
N GLY A 58 2.19 2.70 -15.70
CA GLY A 58 2.72 2.12 -16.92
C GLY A 58 1.69 1.41 -17.82
N GLU A 59 0.52 1.04 -17.28
CA GLU A 59 -0.58 0.45 -18.05
C GLU A 59 -1.62 1.46 -18.54
N GLN A 60 -1.63 2.68 -17.99
CA GLN A 60 -2.42 3.75 -18.58
C GLN A 60 -1.70 4.24 -19.83
N PRO A 61 -2.29 4.09 -21.03
CA PRO A 61 -1.72 4.73 -22.20
C PRO A 61 -1.65 6.22 -21.91
N GLY A 62 -0.45 6.82 -21.99
CA GLY A 62 -0.34 8.27 -22.04
C GLY A 62 -1.20 8.80 -23.19
N PRO A 63 -1.59 10.09 -23.17
CA PRO A 63 -2.25 10.68 -24.33
C PRO A 63 -1.32 10.54 -25.54
N GLY A 64 -1.64 9.60 -26.43
CA GLY A 64 -0.88 9.24 -27.62
C GLY A 64 -1.77 8.45 -28.56
#